data_AF-A0A7Y3HAW2-F1
#
_entry.id   AF-A0A7Y3HAW2-F1
#
_cell.length_a   1.000
_cell.length_b   1.000
_cell.length_c   1.000
_cell.angle_alpha   90.00
_cell.angle_beta   90.00
_cell.angle_gamma   90.00
#
_symmetry.space_group_name_H-M   'P 1'
#
loop_
_entity.id
_entity.type
_entity.pdbx_description
1 polymer ?
#
loop_
_entity_poly.entity_id
_entity_poly.type
_entity_poly.pdbx_seq_one_letter_code
_entity_poly.pdbx_strand_id
1 'polypeptide(L)'
;VTEPSADVYMLLGQAYFQMQDYQAALDPIRTAIDMTRDQGRVPRENDLLLLRVCYYELGNFPAMIDVLIELVTHYPKDTYILTLAGVYSELGDTKKQLALAEVLYERGYLNNPTHITNLANLYLLHETPYKAAVLLEKEMEADRVPSDERNLRLLSQAWYTAREDEKAIPPLKRAAEQSQEGELFVRLAQAHINLEQFSEAVEALNKGLQLGGLSREDTANIMLGMAHFNLKQLNQAKRAFERALPDNRSRRAASQWIQYVESELRRQELMDQELPEMAPRQIEDILQSNADG
;
A
#
# COMPACT_ATOMS: atom_id res chain seq x y z
N VAL A 1 23.74 59.90 -10.93
CA VAL A 1 24.41 58.80 -10.20
C VAL A 1 24.25 57.56 -11.06
N THR A 2 25.34 56.90 -11.43
CA THR A 2 25.27 55.64 -12.20
C THR A 2 24.59 54.58 -11.34
N GLU A 3 23.62 53.86 -11.89
CA GLU A 3 22.96 52.75 -11.19
C GLU A 3 24.02 51.73 -10.72
N PRO A 4 23.93 51.19 -9.50
CA PRO A 4 24.87 50.19 -9.02
C PRO A 4 24.86 48.95 -9.92
N SER A 5 26.03 48.33 -10.15
CA SER A 5 26.13 47.10 -10.94
C SER A 5 25.53 45.90 -10.20
N ALA A 6 25.17 44.85 -10.94
CA ALA A 6 24.67 43.58 -10.37
C ALA A 6 25.58 43.02 -9.24
N ASP A 7 26.91 43.10 -9.37
CA ASP A 7 27.83 42.62 -8.34
C ASP A 7 27.75 43.40 -7.01
N VAL A 8 27.37 44.68 -7.05
CA VAL A 8 27.18 45.51 -5.83
C VAL A 8 25.92 45.08 -5.10
N TYR A 9 24.83 44.86 -5.84
CA TYR A 9 23.59 44.32 -5.28
C TYR A 9 23.77 42.91 -4.71
N MET A 10 24.52 42.04 -5.41
CA MET A 10 24.83 40.70 -4.92
C MET A 10 25.66 40.74 -3.63
N LEU A 11 26.68 41.59 -3.54
CA LEU A 11 27.49 41.75 -2.34
C LEU A 11 26.66 42.24 -1.15
N LEU A 12 25.75 43.20 -1.37
CA LEU A 12 24.83 43.67 -0.34
C LEU A 12 23.89 42.55 0.15
N GLY A 13 23.34 41.77 -0.80
CA GLY A 13 22.51 40.61 -0.50
C GLY A 13 23.25 39.55 0.32
N GLN A 14 24.49 39.25 -0.05
CA GLN A 14 25.37 38.35 0.70
C GLN A 14 25.66 38.88 2.11
N ALA A 15 25.87 40.19 2.28
CA ALA A 15 26.09 40.78 3.60
C ALA A 15 24.87 40.58 4.52
N TYR A 16 23.66 40.86 4.02
CA TYR A 16 22.42 40.58 4.77
C TYR A 16 22.25 39.08 5.07
N PHE A 17 22.55 38.22 4.10
CA PHE A 17 22.50 36.77 4.30
C PHE A 17 23.46 36.29 5.39
N GLN A 18 24.68 36.82 5.47
CA GLN A 18 25.63 36.50 6.53
C GLN A 18 25.14 36.97 7.92
N MET A 19 24.31 38.01 7.95
CA MET A 19 23.62 38.47 9.16
C MET A 19 22.36 37.65 9.48
N GLN A 20 22.05 36.62 8.69
CA GLN A 20 20.81 35.82 8.75
C GLN A 20 19.52 36.64 8.56
N ASP A 21 19.65 37.85 8.02
CA ASP A 21 18.50 38.68 7.64
C ASP A 21 18.06 38.31 6.22
N TYR A 22 17.42 37.14 6.10
CA TYR A 22 17.00 36.58 4.81
C TYR A 22 15.97 37.46 4.10
N GLN A 23 15.15 38.19 4.86
CA GLN A 23 14.17 39.12 4.32
C GLN A 23 14.87 40.32 3.67
N ALA A 24 15.85 40.93 4.33
CA ALA A 24 16.63 42.03 3.76
C ALA A 24 17.57 41.57 2.63
N ALA A 25 18.05 40.33 2.66
CA ALA A 25 18.89 39.76 1.61
C ALA A 25 18.14 39.60 0.28
N LEU A 26 16.82 39.38 0.32
CA LEU A 26 16.05 38.94 -0.84
C LEU A 26 16.06 39.95 -1.99
N ASP A 27 15.77 41.22 -1.71
CA ASP A 27 15.62 42.25 -2.75
C ASP A 27 16.96 42.51 -3.48
N PRO A 28 18.10 42.75 -2.79
CA PRO A 28 19.38 42.91 -3.46
C PRO A 28 19.79 41.70 -4.30
N ILE A 29 19.59 40.48 -3.79
CA ILE A 29 19.93 39.25 -4.53
C ILE A 29 19.09 39.15 -5.81
N ARG A 30 17.77 39.37 -5.71
CA ARG A 30 16.87 39.33 -6.86
C ARG A 30 17.22 40.41 -7.89
N THR A 31 17.47 41.64 -7.45
CA THR A 31 17.88 42.72 -8.36
C THR A 31 19.14 42.36 -9.13
N ALA A 32 20.17 41.82 -8.46
CA ALA A 32 21.40 41.40 -9.13
C ALA A 32 21.18 40.28 -10.17
N ILE A 33 20.33 39.31 -9.84
CA ILE A 33 19.96 38.21 -10.73
C ILE A 33 19.16 38.73 -11.94
N ASP A 34 18.16 39.59 -11.72
CA ASP A 34 17.33 40.17 -12.77
C ASP A 34 18.14 41.05 -13.72
N MET A 35 19.04 41.89 -13.20
CA MET A 35 19.99 42.65 -14.02
C MET A 35 20.88 41.76 -14.89
N THR A 36 21.22 40.56 -14.42
CA THR A 36 22.00 39.59 -15.20
C THR A 36 21.15 38.99 -16.33
N ARG A 37 19.89 38.63 -16.02
CA ARG A 37 18.91 38.12 -16.99
C ARG A 37 18.59 39.13 -18.08
N ASP A 38 18.37 40.39 -17.72
CA ASP A 38 18.04 41.49 -18.64
C ASP A 38 19.15 41.74 -19.67
N GLN A 39 20.38 41.34 -19.35
CA GLN A 39 21.52 41.40 -20.26
C GLN A 39 21.65 40.14 -21.14
N GLY A 40 20.66 39.25 -21.11
CA GLY A 40 20.65 37.98 -21.83
C GLY A 40 21.64 36.95 -21.28
N ARG A 41 22.12 37.11 -20.04
CA ARG A 41 23.09 36.23 -19.40
C ARG A 41 22.42 35.31 -18.40
N VAL A 42 22.93 34.09 -18.28
CA VAL A 42 22.50 33.13 -17.26
C VAL A 42 23.06 33.56 -15.89
N PRO A 43 22.24 33.71 -14.84
CA PRO A 43 22.72 34.01 -13.49
C PRO A 43 23.70 32.96 -12.99
N ARG A 44 24.72 33.34 -12.21
CA ARG A 44 25.71 32.40 -11.67
C ARG A 44 25.02 31.38 -10.77
N GLU A 45 25.45 30.12 -10.84
CA GLU A 45 24.90 29.03 -10.02
C GLU A 45 24.86 29.37 -8.52
N ASN A 46 25.94 29.94 -7.98
CA ASN A 46 26.02 30.32 -6.56
C ASN A 46 25.02 31.41 -6.16
N ASP A 47 24.67 32.32 -7.08
CA ASP A 47 23.71 33.39 -6.83
C ASP A 47 22.29 32.81 -6.72
N LEU A 48 21.96 31.86 -7.60
CA LEU A 48 20.70 31.10 -7.55
C LEU A 48 20.63 30.22 -6.30
N LEU A 49 21.73 29.57 -5.91
CA LEU A 49 21.80 28.77 -4.68
C LEU A 49 21.58 29.62 -3.42
N LEU A 50 22.14 30.83 -3.39
CA LEU A 50 21.92 31.78 -2.30
C LEU A 50 20.45 32.20 -2.23
N LEU A 51 19.86 32.60 -3.37
CA LEU A 51 18.44 32.97 -3.45
C LEU A 51 17.52 31.83 -3.00
N ARG A 52 17.82 30.60 -3.42
CA ARG A 52 17.10 29.38 -2.99
C ARG A 52 17.10 29.23 -1.47
N VAL A 53 18.24 29.46 -0.80
CA VAL A 53 18.31 29.37 0.67
C VAL A 53 17.49 30.48 1.32
N CYS A 54 17.55 31.73 0.81
CA CYS A 54 16.67 32.80 1.30
C CYS A 54 15.19 32.41 1.22
N TYR A 55 14.75 31.83 0.10
CA TYR A 55 13.36 31.39 -0.02
C TYR A 55 13.00 30.24 0.92
N TYR A 56 13.91 29.29 1.15
CA TYR A 56 13.70 28.21 2.10
C TYR A 56 13.50 28.75 3.53
N GLU A 57 14.39 29.62 4.00
CA GLU A 57 14.34 30.19 5.35
C GLU A 57 13.11 31.07 5.58
N LEU A 58 12.60 31.71 4.51
CA LEU A 58 11.36 32.50 4.55
C LEU A 58 10.10 31.65 4.32
N GLY A 59 10.22 30.33 4.13
CA GLY A 59 9.10 29.43 3.84
C GLY A 59 8.41 29.68 2.49
N ASN A 60 9.06 30.42 1.58
CA ASN A 60 8.51 30.74 0.26
C ASN A 60 8.84 29.63 -0.76
N PHE A 61 8.23 28.47 -0.56
CA PHE A 61 8.43 27.29 -1.40
C PHE A 61 8.03 27.48 -2.88
N PRO A 62 6.97 28.23 -3.24
CA PRO A 62 6.66 28.49 -4.65
C PRO A 62 7.80 29.21 -5.38
N ALA A 63 8.37 30.27 -4.79
CA ALA A 63 9.50 30.97 -5.41
C ALA A 63 10.80 30.12 -5.39
N MET A 64 10.98 29.30 -4.35
CA MET A 64 12.07 28.32 -4.30
C MET A 64 12.00 27.32 -5.46
N ILE A 65 10.80 26.87 -5.86
CA ILE A 65 10.59 25.99 -7.01
C ILE A 65 11.06 26.65 -8.30
N ASP A 66 10.71 27.92 -8.53
CA ASP A 66 11.12 28.63 -9.74
C ASP A 66 12.66 28.69 -9.86
N VAL A 67 13.33 28.99 -8.75
CA VAL A 67 14.81 29.00 -8.68
C VAL A 67 15.39 27.60 -8.89
N LEU A 68 14.77 26.56 -8.32
CA LEU A 68 15.20 25.17 -8.51
C LEU A 68 15.02 24.70 -9.95
N ILE A 69 13.95 25.10 -10.64
CA ILE A 69 13.73 24.80 -12.05
C ILE A 69 14.82 25.45 -12.91
N GLU A 70 15.17 26.72 -12.62
CA GLU A 70 16.25 27.41 -13.31
C GLU A 70 17.61 26.73 -13.07
N LEU A 71 17.89 26.34 -11.81
CA LEU A 71 19.08 25.56 -11.45
C LEU A 71 19.14 24.24 -12.24
N VAL A 72 18.06 23.46 -12.30
CA VAL A 72 18.01 22.20 -13.07
C VAL A 72 18.19 22.46 -14.57
N THR A 73 17.67 23.57 -15.08
CA THR A 73 17.70 23.92 -16.51
C THR A 73 19.10 24.30 -16.98
N HIS A 74 19.80 25.14 -16.20
CA HIS A 74 21.09 25.69 -16.61
C HIS A 74 22.29 24.96 -15.99
N TYR A 75 22.10 24.33 -14.84
CA TYR A 75 23.13 23.67 -14.05
C TYR A 75 22.65 22.28 -13.59
N PRO A 76 22.38 21.35 -14.53
CA PRO A 76 21.70 20.11 -14.22
C PRO A 76 22.50 19.25 -13.23
N LYS A 77 22.01 19.18 -11.98
CA LYS A 77 22.52 18.31 -10.91
C LYS A 77 21.35 17.60 -10.23
N ASP A 78 21.52 16.31 -9.96
CA ASP A 78 20.49 15.49 -9.31
C ASP A 78 20.17 15.96 -7.88
N THR A 79 21.11 16.63 -7.21
CA THR A 79 20.86 17.26 -5.90
C THR A 79 19.78 18.34 -5.96
N TYR A 80 19.61 19.02 -7.10
CA TYR A 80 18.55 20.00 -7.31
C TYR A 80 17.21 19.32 -7.54
N ILE A 81 17.20 18.22 -8.28
CA ILE A 81 16.01 17.37 -8.47
C ILE A 81 15.56 16.78 -7.12
N LEU A 82 16.51 16.30 -6.31
CA LEU A 82 16.26 15.81 -4.95
C LEU A 82 15.63 16.89 -4.06
N THR A 83 16.20 18.10 -4.10
CA THR A 83 15.65 19.24 -3.36
C THR A 83 14.23 19.56 -3.84
N LEU A 84 14.00 19.57 -5.15
CA LEU A 84 12.69 19.85 -5.75
C LEU A 84 11.65 18.79 -5.36
N ALA A 85 12.02 17.50 -5.33
CA ALA A 85 11.16 16.43 -4.83
C ALA A 85 10.78 16.64 -3.35
N GLY A 86 11.73 17.08 -2.53
CA GLY A 86 11.49 17.46 -1.14
C GLY A 86 10.50 18.63 -1.02
N VAL A 87 10.69 19.70 -1.79
CA VAL A 87 9.79 20.87 -1.76
C VAL A 87 8.38 20.50 -2.22
N TYR A 88 8.23 19.67 -3.26
CA TYR A 88 6.90 19.18 -3.65
C TYR A 88 6.25 18.28 -2.60
N SER A 89 7.05 17.51 -1.85
CA SER A 89 6.56 16.77 -0.68
C SER A 89 5.99 17.71 0.38
N GLU A 90 6.71 18.78 0.72
CA GLU A 90 6.27 19.76 1.74
C GLU A 90 5.01 20.51 1.33
N LEU A 91 4.84 20.79 0.04
CA LEU A 91 3.63 21.41 -0.51
C LEU A 91 2.48 20.42 -0.71
N GLY A 92 2.69 19.12 -0.48
CA GLY A 92 1.70 18.08 -0.74
C GLY A 92 1.41 17.85 -2.24
N ASP A 93 2.26 18.33 -3.15
CA ASP A 93 2.17 18.04 -4.59
C ASP A 93 2.78 16.67 -4.88
N THR A 94 2.10 15.64 -4.39
CA THR A 94 2.56 14.25 -4.44
C THR A 94 2.72 13.72 -5.86
N LYS A 95 1.98 14.28 -6.83
CA LYS A 95 2.12 13.94 -8.25
C LYS A 95 3.49 14.33 -8.80
N LYS A 96 3.92 15.58 -8.56
CA LYS A 96 5.25 16.03 -8.98
C LYS A 96 6.35 15.37 -8.15
N GLN A 97 6.11 15.17 -6.85
CA GLN A 97 7.02 14.41 -6.00
C GLN A 97 7.27 13.01 -6.58
N LEU A 98 6.22 12.26 -6.95
CA LEU A 98 6.34 10.93 -7.53
C LEU A 98 7.17 10.95 -8.82
N ALA A 99 6.86 11.87 -9.75
CA ALA A 99 7.59 11.96 -11.01
C ALA A 99 9.10 12.20 -10.82
N LEU A 100 9.47 13.08 -9.88
CA LEU A 100 10.88 13.33 -9.57
C LEU A 100 11.52 12.17 -8.80
N ALA A 101 10.78 11.52 -7.89
CA ALA A 101 11.26 10.37 -7.15
C ALA A 101 11.56 9.17 -8.08
N GLU A 102 10.75 8.94 -9.12
CA GLU A 102 11.03 7.93 -10.16
C GLU A 102 12.38 8.22 -10.84
N VAL A 103 12.61 9.46 -11.28
CA VAL A 103 13.87 9.87 -11.92
C VAL A 103 15.07 9.69 -10.98
N LEU A 104 14.93 10.08 -9.71
CA LEU A 104 15.99 9.96 -8.72
C LEU A 104 16.30 8.49 -8.38
N TYR A 105 15.31 7.61 -8.40
CA TYR A 105 15.51 6.17 -8.25
C TYR A 105 16.24 5.58 -9.45
N GLU A 106 15.83 5.90 -10.68
CA GLU A 106 16.49 5.43 -11.91
C GLU A 106 17.96 5.85 -11.97
N ARG A 107 18.29 7.04 -11.44
CA ARG A 107 19.67 7.56 -11.36
C ARG A 107 20.45 7.04 -10.14
N GLY A 108 19.85 6.21 -9.30
CA GLY A 108 20.52 5.59 -8.15
C GLY A 108 20.67 6.48 -6.91
N TYR A 109 19.99 7.63 -6.84
CA TYR A 109 19.97 8.50 -5.66
C TYR A 109 19.00 7.99 -4.58
N LEU A 110 17.91 7.32 -4.98
CA LEU A 110 16.98 6.66 -4.07
C LEU A 110 17.39 5.18 -3.89
N ASN A 111 18.44 4.93 -3.13
CA ASN A 111 19.08 3.60 -3.06
C ASN A 111 19.11 2.95 -1.67
N ASN A 112 18.54 3.60 -0.65
CA ASN A 112 18.44 3.05 0.70
C ASN A 112 17.00 2.58 1.00
N PRO A 113 16.80 1.75 2.05
CA PRO A 113 15.49 1.17 2.35
C PRO A 113 14.38 2.22 2.52
N THR A 114 14.66 3.35 3.17
CA THR A 114 13.69 4.42 3.41
C THR A 114 13.27 5.11 2.12
N HIS A 115 14.22 5.40 1.23
CA HIS A 115 13.93 6.01 -0.07
C HIS A 115 13.03 5.10 -0.91
N ILE A 116 13.35 3.80 -0.95
CA ILE A 116 12.61 2.81 -1.73
C ILE A 116 11.20 2.60 -1.18
N THR A 117 11.06 2.44 0.14
CA THR A 117 9.74 2.26 0.77
C THR A 117 8.88 3.51 0.66
N ASN A 118 9.47 4.71 0.70
CA ASN A 118 8.75 5.96 0.44
C ASN A 118 8.25 6.03 -1.02
N LEU A 119 9.07 5.65 -2.00
CA LEU A 119 8.64 5.58 -3.40
C LEU A 119 7.52 4.55 -3.60
N ALA A 120 7.62 3.38 -2.96
CA ALA A 120 6.54 2.39 -2.98
C ALA A 120 5.23 2.93 -2.38
N ASN A 121 5.30 3.69 -1.28
CA ASN A 121 4.13 4.35 -0.70
C ASN A 121 3.55 5.42 -1.62
N LEU A 122 4.39 6.18 -2.35
CA LEU A 122 3.90 7.13 -3.36
C LEU A 122 3.17 6.42 -4.51
N TYR A 123 3.69 5.27 -4.97
CA TYR A 123 2.98 4.46 -5.96
C TYR A 123 1.61 3.99 -5.46
N LEU A 124 1.52 3.52 -4.20
CA LEU A 124 0.24 3.13 -3.59
C LEU A 124 -0.73 4.31 -3.46
N LEU A 125 -0.23 5.47 -3.03
CA LEU A 125 -1.01 6.70 -2.93
C LEU A 125 -1.59 7.13 -4.28
N HIS A 126 -0.83 6.93 -5.36
CA HIS A 126 -1.24 7.25 -6.73
C HIS A 126 -1.87 6.06 -7.48
N GLU A 127 -2.40 5.07 -6.75
CA GLU A 127 -3.17 3.95 -7.32
C GLU A 127 -2.39 3.15 -8.39
N THR A 128 -1.07 3.05 -8.23
CA THR A 128 -0.17 2.24 -9.07
C THR A 128 0.46 1.08 -8.27
N PRO A 129 -0.34 0.23 -7.61
CA PRO A 129 0.13 -0.76 -6.65
C PRO A 129 1.08 -1.81 -7.25
N TYR A 130 0.90 -2.16 -8.52
CA TYR A 130 1.79 -3.09 -9.22
C TYR A 130 3.23 -2.56 -9.29
N LYS A 131 3.42 -1.26 -9.58
CA LYS A 131 4.76 -0.64 -9.57
C LYS A 131 5.37 -0.67 -8.18
N ALA A 132 4.57 -0.40 -7.14
CA ALA A 132 5.03 -0.48 -5.75
C ALA A 132 5.55 -1.87 -5.40
N ALA A 133 4.79 -2.90 -5.77
CA ALA A 133 5.11 -4.29 -5.44
C ALA A 133 6.36 -4.77 -6.20
N VAL A 134 6.44 -4.52 -7.51
CA VAL A 134 7.63 -4.85 -8.32
C VAL A 134 8.88 -4.16 -7.80
N LEU A 135 8.78 -2.88 -7.42
CA LEU A 135 9.89 -2.14 -6.82
C LEU A 135 10.34 -2.82 -5.52
N LEU A 136 9.43 -3.07 -4.59
CA LEU A 136 9.78 -3.66 -3.29
C LEU A 136 10.36 -5.07 -3.43
N GLU A 137 9.77 -5.91 -4.27
CA GLU A 137 10.24 -7.27 -4.55
C GLU A 137 11.67 -7.25 -5.10
N LYS A 138 11.90 -6.48 -6.17
CA LYS A 138 13.23 -6.30 -6.78
C LYS A 138 14.28 -5.83 -5.77
N GLU A 139 13.91 -4.87 -4.92
CA GLU A 139 14.85 -4.25 -3.98
C GLU A 139 15.09 -5.11 -2.73
N MET A 140 14.13 -5.96 -2.36
CA MET A 140 14.33 -7.01 -1.35
C MET A 140 15.21 -8.14 -1.87
N GLU A 141 15.00 -8.60 -3.11
CA GLU A 141 15.84 -9.61 -3.76
C GLU A 141 17.30 -9.15 -3.91
N ALA A 142 17.50 -7.83 -4.05
CA ALA A 142 18.82 -7.22 -4.11
C ALA A 142 19.40 -6.85 -2.73
N ASP A 143 18.78 -7.28 -1.63
CA ASP A 143 19.16 -6.99 -0.24
C ASP A 143 19.26 -5.48 0.12
N ARG A 144 18.66 -4.60 -0.70
CA ARG A 144 18.60 -3.15 -0.44
C ARG A 144 17.42 -2.74 0.43
N VAL A 145 16.37 -3.58 0.47
CA VAL A 145 15.27 -3.47 1.42
C VAL A 145 15.25 -4.72 2.28
N PRO A 146 15.41 -4.61 3.62
CA PRO A 146 15.32 -5.76 4.50
C PRO A 146 13.96 -6.44 4.41
N SER A 147 13.94 -7.78 4.37
CA SER A 147 12.72 -8.59 4.48
C SER A 147 12.24 -8.70 5.94
N ASP A 148 12.17 -7.57 6.64
CA ASP A 148 11.54 -7.48 7.96
C ASP A 148 10.01 -7.44 7.85
N GLU A 149 9.35 -7.67 8.97
CA GLU A 149 7.90 -7.68 9.09
C GLU A 149 7.25 -6.47 8.42
N ARG A 150 7.75 -5.26 8.72
CA ARG A 150 7.18 -4.01 8.21
C ARG A 150 7.22 -3.95 6.68
N ASN A 151 8.36 -4.27 6.09
CA ASN A 151 8.52 -4.19 4.63
C ASN A 151 7.78 -5.33 3.93
N LEU A 152 7.75 -6.54 4.52
CA LEU A 152 6.96 -7.67 4.02
C LEU A 152 5.46 -7.35 4.06
N ARG A 153 4.99 -6.70 5.12
CA ARG A 153 3.61 -6.19 5.21
C ARG A 153 3.33 -5.19 4.09
N LEU A 154 4.25 -4.26 3.81
CA LEU A 154 4.10 -3.30 2.71
C LEU A 154 4.07 -3.98 1.34
N LEU A 155 4.98 -4.93 1.07
CA LEU A 155 5.02 -5.69 -0.17
C LEU A 155 3.74 -6.49 -0.38
N SER A 156 3.28 -7.21 0.65
CA SER A 156 2.03 -7.96 0.57
C SER A 156 0.81 -7.06 0.32
N GLN A 157 0.76 -5.89 0.97
CA GLN A 157 -0.29 -4.91 0.73
C GLN A 157 -0.27 -4.41 -0.72
N ALA A 158 0.92 -4.16 -1.28
CA ALA A 158 1.06 -3.72 -2.66
C ALA A 158 0.58 -4.78 -3.65
N TRP A 159 1.00 -6.05 -3.49
CA TRP A 159 0.51 -7.14 -4.33
C TRP A 159 -1.00 -7.36 -4.19
N TYR A 160 -1.52 -7.34 -2.96
CA TYR A 160 -2.95 -7.50 -2.70
C TYR A 160 -3.78 -6.37 -3.35
N THR A 161 -3.36 -5.11 -3.20
CA THR A 161 -4.04 -3.97 -3.85
C THR A 161 -3.93 -4.03 -5.38
N ALA A 162 -2.86 -4.63 -5.92
CA ALA A 162 -2.72 -4.90 -7.35
C ALA A 162 -3.61 -6.05 -7.86
N ARG A 163 -4.39 -6.71 -6.99
CA ARG A 163 -5.18 -7.93 -7.29
C ARG A 163 -4.31 -9.12 -7.69
N GLU A 164 -3.09 -9.17 -7.17
CA GLU A 164 -2.13 -10.26 -7.37
C GLU A 164 -2.08 -11.10 -6.07
N ASP A 165 -3.22 -11.71 -5.70
CA ASP A 165 -3.37 -12.44 -4.42
C ASP A 165 -2.33 -13.56 -4.25
N GLU A 166 -2.00 -14.27 -5.34
CA GLU A 166 -0.98 -15.33 -5.33
C GLU A 166 0.40 -14.78 -4.92
N LYS A 167 0.77 -13.61 -5.42
CA LYS A 167 2.05 -12.94 -5.07
C LYS A 167 2.01 -12.27 -3.70
N ALA A 168 0.82 -11.90 -3.22
CA ALA A 168 0.66 -11.32 -1.89
C ALA A 168 0.88 -12.35 -0.77
N ILE A 169 0.54 -13.63 -1.00
CA ILE A 169 0.57 -14.69 0.02
C ILE A 169 1.98 -14.91 0.61
N PRO A 170 3.07 -15.12 -0.17
CA PRO A 170 4.40 -15.39 0.41
C PRO A 170 4.91 -14.29 1.36
N PRO A 171 4.93 -12.99 1.00
CA PRO A 171 5.36 -11.95 1.93
C PRO A 171 4.38 -11.77 3.09
N LEU A 172 3.07 -11.93 2.87
CA LEU A 172 2.07 -11.81 3.93
C LEU A 172 2.22 -12.91 5.00
N LYS A 173 2.44 -14.15 4.56
CA LYS A 173 2.69 -15.29 5.45
C LYS A 173 3.93 -15.05 6.30
N ARG A 174 5.04 -14.64 5.69
CA ARG A 174 6.27 -14.30 6.41
C ARG A 174 6.07 -13.16 7.40
N ALA A 175 5.34 -12.11 7.03
CA ALA A 175 5.00 -11.01 7.94
C ALA A 175 4.14 -11.48 9.11
N ALA A 176 3.12 -12.29 8.88
CA ALA A 176 2.24 -12.87 9.91
C ALA A 176 3.02 -13.78 10.89
N GLU A 177 3.94 -14.60 10.36
CA GLU A 177 4.80 -15.47 11.18
C GLU A 177 5.81 -14.66 12.03
N GLN A 178 6.31 -13.53 11.52
CA GLN A 178 7.22 -12.67 12.27
C GLN A 178 6.52 -11.85 13.36
N SER A 179 5.35 -11.26 13.06
CA SER A 179 4.64 -10.40 14.01
C SER A 179 3.80 -11.16 15.04
N GLN A 180 3.32 -12.37 14.68
CA GLN A 180 2.29 -13.09 15.42
C GLN A 180 1.02 -12.23 15.67
N GLU A 181 0.71 -11.29 14.77
CA GLU A 181 -0.52 -10.50 14.82
C GLU A 181 -1.68 -11.23 14.14
N GLY A 182 -2.79 -11.40 14.85
CA GLY A 182 -3.99 -12.07 14.32
C GLY A 182 -4.54 -11.41 13.05
N GLU A 183 -4.46 -10.07 12.94
CA GLU A 183 -4.92 -9.31 11.77
C GLU A 183 -4.18 -9.68 10.47
N LEU A 184 -2.88 -10.01 10.54
CA LEU A 184 -2.14 -10.46 9.36
C LEU A 184 -2.57 -11.86 8.91
N PHE A 185 -2.93 -12.74 9.84
CA PHE A 185 -3.51 -14.04 9.49
C PHE A 185 -4.91 -13.91 8.88
N VAL A 186 -5.74 -12.96 9.33
CA VAL A 186 -7.04 -12.67 8.70
C VAL A 186 -6.85 -12.16 7.27
N ARG A 187 -5.87 -11.27 7.03
CA ARG A 187 -5.52 -10.82 5.67
C ARG A 187 -5.00 -11.96 4.80
N LEU A 188 -4.18 -12.85 5.36
CA LEU A 188 -3.69 -14.04 4.66
C LEU A 188 -4.85 -14.93 4.21
N ALA A 189 -5.81 -15.15 5.10
CA ALA A 189 -7.01 -15.89 4.76
C ALA A 189 -7.86 -15.22 3.69
N GLN A 190 -7.95 -13.89 3.68
CA GLN A 190 -8.66 -13.16 2.63
C GLN A 190 -8.02 -13.39 1.26
N ALA A 191 -6.68 -13.36 1.17
CA ALA A 191 -5.97 -13.67 -0.08
C ALA A 191 -6.23 -15.12 -0.53
N HIS A 192 -6.20 -16.09 0.41
CA HIS A 192 -6.56 -17.47 0.10
C HIS A 192 -8.02 -17.62 -0.37
N ILE A 193 -8.98 -16.92 0.24
CA ILE A 193 -10.39 -16.92 -0.19
C ILE A 193 -10.54 -16.40 -1.62
N ASN A 194 -9.81 -15.33 -1.98
CA ASN A 194 -9.84 -14.77 -3.34
C ASN A 194 -9.35 -15.77 -4.40
N LEU A 195 -8.50 -16.73 -4.00
CA LEU A 195 -8.00 -17.82 -4.83
C LEU A 195 -8.78 -19.13 -4.66
N GLU A 196 -9.91 -19.11 -3.94
CA GLU A 196 -10.72 -20.31 -3.62
C GLU A 196 -9.95 -21.40 -2.83
N GLN A 197 -8.85 -21.02 -2.19
CA GLN A 197 -8.02 -21.88 -1.32
C GLN A 197 -8.63 -21.95 0.09
N PHE A 198 -9.82 -22.54 0.18
CA PHE A 198 -10.63 -22.46 1.39
C PHE A 198 -10.03 -23.22 2.58
N SER A 199 -9.27 -24.28 2.34
CA SER A 199 -8.60 -25.05 3.41
C SER A 199 -7.54 -24.20 4.11
N GLU A 200 -6.69 -23.54 3.33
CA GLU A 200 -5.64 -22.63 3.79
C GLU A 200 -6.23 -21.39 4.47
N ALA A 201 -7.35 -20.88 3.94
CA ALA A 201 -8.10 -19.81 4.58
C ALA A 201 -8.61 -20.19 5.98
N VAL A 202 -9.14 -21.41 6.15
CA VAL A 202 -9.58 -21.92 7.47
C VAL A 202 -8.41 -22.00 8.44
N GLU A 203 -7.26 -22.50 8.01
CA GLU A 203 -6.05 -22.58 8.85
C GLU A 203 -5.61 -21.19 9.33
N ALA A 204 -5.51 -20.24 8.40
CA ALA A 204 -5.11 -18.87 8.69
C ALA A 204 -6.14 -18.17 9.61
N LEU A 205 -7.44 -18.31 9.35
CA LEU A 205 -8.49 -17.70 10.21
C LEU A 205 -8.49 -18.26 11.62
N ASN A 206 -8.36 -19.58 11.78
CA ASN A 206 -8.26 -20.19 13.10
C ASN A 206 -7.03 -19.69 13.85
N LYS A 207 -5.88 -19.56 13.18
CA LYS A 207 -4.67 -19.01 13.79
C LYS A 207 -4.86 -17.55 14.20
N GLY A 208 -5.47 -16.72 13.34
CA GLY A 208 -5.76 -15.32 13.64
C GLY A 208 -6.71 -15.14 14.81
N LEU A 209 -7.80 -15.91 14.84
CA LEU A 209 -8.77 -15.94 15.94
C LEU A 209 -8.13 -16.43 17.25
N GLN A 210 -7.24 -17.42 17.19
CA GLN A 210 -6.52 -17.92 18.36
C GLN A 210 -5.57 -16.87 18.96
N LEU A 211 -4.87 -16.11 18.12
CA LEU A 211 -3.97 -15.03 18.56
C LEU A 211 -4.76 -13.84 19.15
N GLY A 212 -5.99 -13.63 18.69
CA GLY A 212 -6.85 -12.55 19.17
C GLY A 212 -6.36 -11.17 18.73
N GLY A 213 -6.79 -10.13 19.45
CA GLY A 213 -6.45 -8.73 19.13
C GLY A 213 -7.10 -8.21 17.84
N LEU A 214 -8.12 -8.91 17.34
CA LEU A 214 -8.81 -8.53 16.10
C LEU A 214 -9.77 -7.37 16.34
N SER A 215 -9.65 -6.34 15.50
CA SER A 215 -10.59 -5.22 15.47
C SER A 215 -12.00 -5.63 15.03
N ARG A 216 -12.08 -6.70 14.21
CA ARG A 216 -13.30 -7.25 13.61
C ARG A 216 -13.33 -8.78 13.71
N GLU A 217 -13.30 -9.29 14.94
CA GLU A 217 -13.45 -10.74 15.20
C GLU A 217 -14.73 -11.31 14.57
N ASP A 218 -15.80 -10.52 14.55
CA ASP A 218 -17.06 -10.85 13.87
C ASP A 218 -16.86 -11.11 12.37
N THR A 219 -16.06 -10.28 11.69
CA THR A 219 -15.77 -10.43 10.25
C THR A 219 -14.90 -11.65 9.99
N ALA A 220 -13.91 -11.92 10.83
CA ALA A 220 -13.09 -13.13 10.74
C ALA A 220 -13.95 -14.40 10.90
N ASN A 221 -14.91 -14.40 11.82
CA ASN A 221 -15.85 -15.52 11.98
C ASN A 221 -16.81 -15.67 10.78
N ILE A 222 -17.26 -14.57 10.16
CA ILE A 222 -18.03 -14.63 8.91
C ILE A 222 -17.19 -15.27 7.79
N MET A 223 -15.94 -14.85 7.61
CA MET A 223 -15.02 -15.44 6.62
C MET A 223 -14.79 -16.93 6.88
N LEU A 224 -14.63 -17.31 8.14
CA LEU A 224 -14.43 -18.71 8.55
C LEU A 224 -15.65 -19.55 8.22
N GLY A 225 -16.84 -19.01 8.48
CA GLY A 225 -18.10 -19.64 8.10
C GLY A 225 -18.21 -19.85 6.59
N MET A 226 -17.87 -18.83 5.79
CA MET A 226 -17.89 -18.93 4.32
C MET A 226 -16.88 -19.95 3.80
N ALA A 227 -15.67 -19.98 4.35
CA ALA A 227 -14.65 -20.96 3.96
C ALA A 227 -15.09 -22.40 4.27
N HIS A 228 -15.59 -22.66 5.48
CA HIS A 228 -16.17 -23.97 5.83
C HIS A 228 -17.37 -24.34 4.95
N PHE A 229 -18.23 -23.39 4.61
CA PHE A 229 -19.37 -23.64 3.74
C PHE A 229 -18.93 -24.10 2.35
N ASN A 230 -17.92 -23.45 1.75
CA ASN A 230 -17.37 -23.85 0.47
C ASN A 230 -16.70 -25.24 0.51
N LEU A 231 -16.10 -25.59 1.64
CA LEU A 231 -15.58 -26.94 1.91
C LEU A 231 -16.66 -27.99 2.23
N LYS A 232 -17.96 -27.64 2.13
CA LYS A 232 -19.12 -28.48 2.49
C LYS A 232 -19.15 -28.91 3.96
N GLN A 233 -18.43 -28.20 4.82
CA GLN A 233 -18.37 -28.41 6.27
C GLN A 233 -19.47 -27.60 6.94
N LEU A 234 -20.74 -27.94 6.66
CA LEU A 234 -21.90 -27.13 7.02
C LEU A 234 -22.05 -26.90 8.52
N ASN A 235 -21.76 -27.92 9.35
CA ASN A 235 -21.83 -27.78 10.80
C ASN A 235 -20.78 -26.80 11.35
N GLN A 236 -19.56 -26.84 10.83
CA GLN A 236 -18.48 -25.92 11.19
C GLN A 236 -18.81 -24.51 10.70
N ALA A 237 -19.35 -24.39 9.48
CA ALA A 237 -19.80 -23.12 8.92
C ALA A 237 -20.84 -22.45 9.82
N LYS A 238 -21.89 -23.19 10.22
CA LYS A 238 -22.93 -22.71 11.13
C LYS A 238 -22.35 -22.16 12.43
N ARG A 239 -21.47 -22.92 13.10
CA ARG A 239 -20.83 -22.50 14.36
C ARG A 239 -20.02 -21.22 14.21
N ALA A 240 -19.30 -21.05 13.10
CA ALA A 240 -18.55 -19.83 12.84
C ALA A 240 -19.49 -18.63 12.64
N PHE A 241 -20.57 -18.78 11.87
CA PHE A 241 -21.59 -17.72 11.74
C PHE A 241 -22.28 -17.39 13.07
N GLU A 242 -22.56 -18.38 13.91
CA GLU A 242 -23.12 -18.16 15.25
C GLU A 242 -22.21 -17.31 16.14
N ARG A 243 -20.89 -17.51 16.06
CA ARG A 243 -19.90 -16.67 16.77
C ARG A 243 -19.92 -15.21 16.32
N ALA A 244 -20.36 -14.92 15.09
CA ALA A 244 -20.50 -13.55 14.58
C ALA A 244 -21.84 -12.86 14.93
N LEU A 245 -22.85 -13.61 15.42
CA LEU A 245 -24.18 -13.06 15.76
C LEU A 245 -24.21 -11.96 16.84
N PRO A 246 -23.35 -12.00 17.89
CA PRO A 246 -23.40 -10.99 18.94
C PRO A 246 -23.12 -9.57 18.42
N ASP A 247 -22.25 -9.41 17.41
CA ASP A 247 -21.91 -8.10 16.85
C ASP A 247 -23.05 -7.57 15.96
N ASN A 248 -23.58 -6.38 16.30
CA ASN A 248 -24.66 -5.73 15.55
C ASN A 248 -24.34 -5.54 14.06
N ARG A 249 -23.07 -5.32 13.70
CA ARG A 249 -22.63 -5.05 12.33
C ARG A 249 -22.71 -6.29 11.44
N SER A 250 -22.44 -7.47 12.00
CA SER A 250 -22.43 -8.74 11.27
C SER A 250 -23.68 -9.59 11.52
N ARG A 251 -24.50 -9.28 12.53
CA ARG A 251 -25.69 -10.07 12.90
C ARG A 251 -26.58 -10.39 11.72
N ARG A 252 -26.91 -9.41 10.87
CA ARG A 252 -27.79 -9.62 9.71
C ARG A 252 -27.20 -10.63 8.73
N ALA A 253 -25.92 -10.46 8.39
CA ALA A 253 -25.22 -11.36 7.49
C ALA A 253 -25.10 -12.77 8.09
N ALA A 254 -24.71 -12.87 9.36
CA ALA A 254 -24.62 -14.13 10.10
C ALA A 254 -25.97 -14.87 10.12
N SER A 255 -27.07 -14.19 10.45
CA SER A 255 -28.40 -14.80 10.47
C SER A 255 -28.84 -15.33 9.10
N GLN A 256 -28.57 -14.60 8.03
CA GLN A 256 -28.88 -15.06 6.67
C GLN A 256 -28.07 -16.31 6.30
N TRP A 257 -26.78 -16.31 6.60
CA TRP A 257 -25.91 -17.47 6.39
C TRP A 257 -26.35 -18.69 7.20
N ILE A 258 -26.71 -18.51 8.48
CA ILE A 258 -27.21 -19.60 9.33
C ILE A 258 -28.48 -20.21 8.74
N GLN A 259 -29.45 -19.39 8.34
CA GLN A 259 -30.69 -19.88 7.72
C GLN A 259 -30.41 -20.69 6.45
N TYR A 260 -29.49 -20.22 5.62
CA TYR A 260 -29.10 -20.90 4.39
C TYR A 260 -28.41 -22.24 4.69
N VAL A 261 -27.41 -22.26 5.57
CA VAL A 261 -26.71 -23.47 6.00
C VAL A 261 -27.67 -24.50 6.61
N GLU A 262 -28.62 -24.07 7.45
CA GLU A 262 -29.65 -24.95 8.02
C GLU A 262 -30.57 -25.53 6.95
N SER A 263 -30.89 -24.78 5.90
CA SER A 263 -31.69 -25.30 4.79
C SER A 263 -30.92 -26.37 4.01
N GLU A 264 -29.62 -26.20 3.81
CA GLU A 264 -28.76 -27.19 3.15
C GLU A 264 -28.56 -28.44 4.02
N LEU A 265 -28.39 -28.28 5.33
CA LEU A 265 -28.32 -29.42 6.26
C LEU A 265 -29.60 -30.27 6.21
N ARG A 266 -30.78 -29.63 6.28
CA ARG A 266 -32.07 -30.36 6.14
C ARG A 266 -32.20 -31.06 4.80
N ARG A 267 -31.71 -30.42 3.72
CA ARG A 267 -31.72 -31.03 2.38
C ARG A 267 -30.86 -32.29 2.34
N GLN A 268 -29.65 -32.24 2.92
CA GLN A 268 -28.76 -33.40 3.02
C GLN A 268 -29.39 -34.53 3.85
N GLU A 269 -29.97 -34.21 5.01
CA GLU A 269 -30.64 -35.20 5.85
C GLU A 269 -31.80 -35.91 5.13
N LEU A 270 -32.60 -35.18 4.35
CA LEU A 270 -33.69 -35.77 3.56
C LEU A 270 -33.16 -36.67 2.43
N MET A 271 -32.10 -36.25 1.73
CA MET A 271 -31.47 -37.07 0.68
C MET A 271 -30.87 -38.37 1.25
N ASP A 272 -30.26 -38.29 2.44
CA ASP A 272 -29.71 -39.45 3.13
C ASP A 272 -30.82 -40.41 3.63
N GLN A 273 -32.00 -39.89 3.97
CA GLN A 273 -33.18 -40.69 4.36
C GLN A 273 -33.88 -41.36 3.17
N GLU A 274 -33.87 -40.74 1.99
CA GLU A 274 -34.46 -41.28 0.76
C GLU A 274 -33.60 -42.37 0.08
N LEU A 275 -32.38 -42.61 0.56
CA LEU A 275 -31.53 -43.76 0.24
C LEU A 275 -31.71 -44.86 1.30
N PRO A 276 -32.79 -45.66 1.31
CA PRO A 276 -32.84 -46.81 2.20
C PRO A 276 -31.74 -47.80 1.81
N GLU A 277 -31.15 -48.47 2.81
CA GLU A 277 -30.58 -49.80 2.61
C GLU A 277 -31.64 -50.65 1.93
N MET A 278 -31.61 -50.74 0.60
CA MET A 278 -32.31 -51.80 -0.10
C MET A 278 -31.58 -53.08 0.27
N ALA A 279 -32.02 -53.69 1.38
CA ALA A 279 -31.58 -55.02 1.75
C ALA A 279 -31.74 -55.93 0.51
N PRO A 280 -30.72 -56.70 0.10
CA PRO A 280 -30.74 -57.47 -1.15
C PRO A 280 -31.98 -58.35 -1.36
N ARG A 281 -32.68 -58.69 -0.27
CA ARG A 281 -33.91 -59.50 -0.28
C ARG A 281 -35.11 -58.81 -0.93
N GLN A 282 -35.20 -57.48 -0.91
CA GLN A 282 -36.36 -56.80 -1.51
C GLN A 282 -36.29 -56.76 -3.05
N ILE A 283 -35.11 -56.91 -3.63
CA ILE A 283 -34.93 -56.98 -5.09
C ILE A 283 -35.33 -58.37 -5.62
N GLU A 284 -35.03 -59.45 -4.90
CA GLU A 284 -35.42 -60.82 -5.28
C GLU A 284 -36.93 -61.05 -5.20
N ASP A 285 -37.61 -60.53 -4.17
CA ASP A 285 -39.07 -60.66 -4.02
C ASP A 285 -39.85 -59.91 -5.12
N ILE A 286 -39.31 -58.77 -5.60
CA ILE A 286 -39.89 -57.99 -6.70
C ILE A 286 -39.63 -58.66 -8.06
N LEU A 287 -38.52 -59.40 -8.21
CA LEU A 287 -38.21 -60.12 -9.45
C LEU A 287 -38.96 -61.45 -9.57
N GLN A 288 -39.23 -62.15 -8.45
CA GLN A 288 -40.04 -63.38 -8.46
C GLN A 288 -41.53 -63.11 -8.66
N SER A 289 -42.08 -62.03 -8.08
CA SER A 289 -43.51 -61.69 -8.25
C SER A 289 -43.89 -61.26 -9.68
N ASN A 290 -42.92 -60.86 -10.51
CA ASN A 290 -43.13 -60.53 -11.92
C ASN A 290 -42.89 -61.71 -12.89
N ALA A 291 -42.42 -62.86 -12.39
CA ALA A 291 -42.19 -64.06 -13.19
C ALA A 291 -43.40 -65.03 -13.19
N ASP A 292 -44.30 -64.89 -12.21
CA ASP A 292 -45.48 -65.74 -12.02
C ASP A 292 -46.82 -65.06 -12.40
N GLY A 293 -46.79 -63.91 -13.09
CA GLY A 293 -47.95 -63.12 -13.52
C GLY A 293 -48.21 -63.16 -15.02
#